data_AF-A0A3Q7U6J7-F1
#
_entry.id   AF-A0A3Q7U6J7-F1
#
_cell.length_a   1.000
_cell.length_b   1.000
_cell.length_c   1.000
_cell.angle_alpha   90.00
_cell.angle_beta   90.00
_cell.angle_gamma   90.00
#
_symmetry.space_group_name_H-M   'P 1'
#
loop_
_entity.id
_entity.type
_entity.pdbx_description
1 polymer ?
#
loop_
_entity_poly.entity_id
_entity_poly.type
_entity_poly.pdbx_seq_one_letter_code
_entity_poly.pdbx_strand_id
1 'polypeptide(L)'
;MIQLIATPISALIDEPVHIRATGLPPFQIVVLQATLKDEMGKLFRSHAYYKANEVGEVDLERAPSLGGDYVGVHPMGLFWSLKPENILTKLLKRDVMNSPFLVQIKLYDSNLPLIHISTTAPKVSLTLERWYTAPGTKRIEVREGHIRGTLFLPPGEGRFPGVIDLFAGVGGLIESRASLLASHGFATLALAYCDYEDLPSQPEKTDLEYFEEAVNFLLRHPKVLGPGVGIVSISKGAEIGLSMAIHLKQVTATVLINGPNFVTRIPQVYRGQISQPLPFSPQLLSINALGLAEFQHNFEEARNEANENFLLPIEKAQGHFLFIVGEDDKNLNSKAYAKQATEQLRRNGKNNWTLLSYPGAGHLLEAPYSPLCCASKISSLHLFIHWGGEVIPHAIAQEHSWKEIKKFLRKHLLPVVTSQL
;
A
#
# COMPACT_ATOMS: atom_id res chain seq x y z
N MET A 1 -25.76 17.80 -26.49
CA MET A 1 -25.21 18.43 -25.27
C MET A 1 -24.05 17.55 -24.81
N ILE A 2 -22.91 18.13 -24.45
CA ILE A 2 -21.76 17.34 -23.98
C ILE A 2 -22.10 16.78 -22.59
N GLN A 3 -21.85 15.49 -22.37
CA GLN A 3 -22.04 14.84 -21.08
C GLN A 3 -20.76 14.12 -20.67
N LEU A 4 -20.52 14.09 -19.36
CA LEU A 4 -19.47 13.29 -18.74
C LEU A 4 -20.15 12.34 -17.76
N ILE A 5 -19.86 11.05 -17.87
CA ILE A 5 -20.52 9.97 -17.15
C ILE A 5 -19.45 9.16 -16.45
N ALA A 6 -19.68 8.84 -15.17
CA ALA A 6 -18.83 7.95 -14.39
C ALA A 6 -19.71 6.92 -13.67
N THR A 7 -19.39 5.64 -13.81
CA THR A 7 -20.15 4.55 -13.18
C THR A 7 -19.23 3.54 -12.49
N PRO A 8 -19.39 3.30 -11.18
CA PRO A 8 -20.26 4.03 -10.24
C PRO A 8 -19.72 5.44 -9.90
N ILE A 9 -20.60 6.34 -9.44
CA ILE A 9 -20.21 7.69 -8.99
C ILE A 9 -19.59 7.69 -7.57
N SER A 10 -19.90 6.66 -6.79
CA SER A 10 -19.42 6.45 -5.42
C SER A 10 -18.98 5.00 -5.30
N ALA A 11 -17.71 4.77 -4.94
CA ALA A 11 -17.12 3.44 -4.82
C ALA A 11 -15.90 3.45 -3.89
N LEU A 12 -15.42 2.26 -3.52
CA LEU A 12 -14.17 2.17 -2.78
C LEU A 12 -12.99 2.66 -3.62
N ILE A 13 -11.96 3.22 -2.97
CA ILE A 13 -10.77 3.75 -3.62
C ILE A 13 -10.05 2.68 -4.45
N ASP A 14 -10.19 1.40 -4.11
CA ASP A 14 -9.57 0.25 -4.78
C ASP A 14 -10.46 -0.43 -5.84
N GLU A 15 -11.64 0.12 -6.13
CA GLU A 15 -12.58 -0.38 -7.15
C GLU A 15 -12.53 0.48 -8.42
N PRO A 16 -12.52 -0.12 -9.63
CA PRO A 16 -12.46 0.65 -10.87
C PRO A 16 -13.74 1.47 -11.09
N VAL A 17 -13.62 2.55 -11.88
CA VAL A 17 -14.74 3.35 -12.35
C VAL A 17 -14.67 3.48 -13.86
N HIS A 18 -15.80 3.26 -14.53
CA HIS A 18 -15.93 3.48 -15.97
C HIS A 18 -16.26 4.94 -16.25
N ILE A 19 -15.40 5.64 -17.00
CA ILE A 19 -15.59 7.06 -17.36
C ILE A 19 -15.80 7.17 -18.88
N ARG A 20 -16.83 7.92 -19.26
CA ARG A 20 -17.17 8.21 -20.66
C ARG A 20 -17.54 9.68 -20.85
N ALA A 21 -17.17 10.25 -21.99
CA ALA A 21 -17.66 11.55 -22.44
C ALA A 21 -18.43 11.38 -23.76
N THR A 22 -19.61 11.97 -23.88
CA THR A 22 -20.47 11.86 -25.06
C THR A 22 -20.94 13.22 -25.55
N GLY A 23 -21.44 13.28 -26.78
CA GLY A 23 -21.95 14.51 -27.39
C GLY A 23 -20.85 15.48 -27.82
N LEU A 24 -19.62 14.99 -28.02
CA LEU A 24 -18.53 15.74 -28.61
C LEU A 24 -18.67 15.76 -30.15
N PRO A 25 -18.17 16.77 -30.85
CA PRO A 25 -17.90 16.69 -32.28
C PRO A 25 -17.07 15.44 -32.64
N PRO A 26 -17.41 14.71 -33.72
CA PRO A 26 -16.64 13.57 -34.18
C PRO A 26 -15.16 13.89 -34.32
N PHE A 27 -14.29 13.00 -33.84
CA PHE A 27 -12.83 13.14 -33.94
C PHE A 27 -12.22 14.35 -33.20
N GLN A 28 -12.99 15.09 -32.39
CA GLN A 28 -12.46 16.17 -31.56
C GLN A 28 -11.44 15.63 -30.55
N ILE A 29 -10.34 16.36 -30.38
CA ILE A 29 -9.41 16.14 -29.28
C ILE A 29 -9.89 16.92 -28.05
N VAL A 30 -9.91 16.27 -26.90
CA VAL A 30 -10.31 16.85 -25.61
C VAL A 30 -9.27 16.53 -24.55
N VAL A 31 -9.26 17.33 -23.47
CA VAL A 31 -8.45 17.06 -22.28
C VAL A 31 -9.39 16.67 -21.15
N LEU A 32 -9.14 15.51 -20.55
CA LEU A 32 -9.73 15.14 -19.27
C LEU A 32 -8.71 15.39 -18.17
N GLN A 33 -9.15 16.10 -17.13
CA GLN A 33 -8.35 16.37 -15.94
C GLN A 33 -9.05 15.78 -14.72
N ALA A 34 -8.31 15.09 -13.87
CA ALA A 34 -8.75 14.77 -12.52
C ALA A 34 -8.10 15.73 -11.51
N THR A 35 -8.88 16.18 -10.53
CA THR A 35 -8.37 16.94 -9.38
C THR A 35 -8.92 16.40 -8.08
N LEU A 36 -8.08 16.35 -7.06
CA LEU A 36 -8.40 15.90 -5.70
C LEU A 36 -7.74 16.84 -4.70
N LYS A 37 -8.43 17.17 -3.61
CA LYS A 37 -7.80 17.81 -2.45
C LYS A 37 -7.76 16.82 -1.29
N ASP A 38 -6.62 16.70 -0.64
CA ASP A 38 -6.50 15.90 0.58
C ASP A 38 -7.14 16.62 1.78
N GLU A 39 -7.14 15.95 2.93
CA GLU A 39 -7.72 16.47 4.20
C GLU A 39 -6.96 17.70 4.75
N MET A 40 -5.75 17.96 4.25
CA MET A 40 -4.97 19.16 4.57
C MET A 40 -5.13 20.25 3.50
N GLY A 41 -6.03 20.07 2.53
CA GLY A 41 -6.29 20.99 1.43
C GLY A 41 -5.24 20.98 0.32
N LYS A 42 -4.28 20.04 0.32
CA LYS A 42 -3.25 19.94 -0.71
C LYS A 42 -3.85 19.39 -1.99
N LEU A 43 -3.60 20.09 -3.10
CA LEU A 43 -4.15 19.75 -4.40
C LEU A 43 -3.29 18.69 -5.10
N PHE A 44 -3.97 17.69 -5.67
CA PHE A 44 -3.44 16.71 -6.58
C PHE A 44 -4.16 16.82 -7.93
N ARG A 45 -3.43 16.67 -9.03
CA ARG A 45 -3.99 16.75 -10.38
C ARG A 45 -3.32 15.80 -11.36
N SER A 46 -4.08 15.35 -12.34
CA SER A 46 -3.59 14.63 -13.52
C SER A 46 -4.40 15.05 -14.73
N HIS A 47 -3.85 14.84 -15.92
CA HIS A 47 -4.54 15.10 -17.17
C HIS A 47 -4.11 14.13 -18.26
N ALA A 48 -5.02 13.87 -19.18
CA ALA A 48 -4.80 13.04 -20.35
C ALA A 48 -5.60 13.57 -21.56
N TYR A 49 -5.00 13.41 -22.74
CA TYR A 49 -5.59 13.84 -24.00
C TYR A 49 -6.29 12.67 -24.67
N TYR A 50 -7.50 12.89 -25.17
CA TYR A 50 -8.28 11.85 -25.84
C TYR A 50 -8.86 12.38 -27.14
N LYS A 51 -9.10 11.49 -28.10
CA LYS A 51 -9.81 11.79 -29.34
C LYS A 51 -11.15 11.07 -29.35
N ALA A 52 -12.22 11.82 -29.58
CA ALA A 52 -13.56 11.27 -29.74
C ALA A 52 -13.63 10.37 -30.99
N ASN A 53 -14.45 9.33 -30.94
CA ASN A 53 -14.73 8.48 -32.11
C ASN A 53 -15.68 9.16 -33.11
N GLU A 54 -16.11 8.43 -34.13
CA GLU A 54 -17.00 8.92 -35.20
C GLU A 54 -18.38 9.37 -34.72
N VAL A 55 -18.85 8.84 -33.60
CA VAL A 55 -20.13 9.21 -32.98
C VAL A 55 -19.98 10.26 -31.88
N GLY A 56 -18.78 10.82 -31.69
CA GLY A 56 -18.57 11.88 -30.71
C GLY A 56 -18.41 11.41 -29.26
N GLU A 57 -17.86 10.21 -29.07
CA GLU A 57 -17.66 9.59 -27.77
C GLU A 57 -16.17 9.34 -27.45
N VAL A 58 -15.79 9.56 -26.19
CA VAL A 58 -14.56 9.06 -25.58
C VAL A 58 -14.93 8.10 -24.46
N ASP A 59 -14.53 6.84 -24.59
CA ASP A 59 -14.67 5.81 -23.55
C ASP A 59 -13.28 5.43 -23.04
N LEU A 60 -12.98 5.63 -21.76
CA LEU A 60 -11.64 5.44 -21.21
C LEU A 60 -11.21 3.97 -21.15
N GLU A 61 -12.14 3.02 -21.30
CA GLU A 61 -11.82 1.60 -21.43
C GLU A 61 -11.30 1.21 -22.82
N ARG A 62 -11.51 2.07 -23.81
CA ARG A 62 -11.24 1.77 -25.23
C ARG A 62 -10.33 2.78 -25.89
N ALA A 63 -10.56 4.06 -25.60
CA ALA A 63 -9.83 5.17 -26.18
C ALA A 63 -8.45 5.29 -25.50
N PRO A 64 -7.35 5.22 -26.26
CA PRO A 64 -6.03 5.45 -25.69
C PRO A 64 -5.86 6.93 -25.34
N SER A 65 -5.23 7.22 -24.20
CA SER A 65 -4.65 8.54 -23.97
C SER A 65 -3.57 8.80 -25.00
N LEU A 66 -3.60 9.98 -25.62
CA LEU A 66 -2.66 10.43 -26.64
C LEU A 66 -1.45 11.18 -26.06
N GLY A 67 -1.47 11.50 -24.77
CA GLY A 67 -0.47 12.32 -24.11
C GLY A 67 -0.95 12.83 -22.75
N GLY A 68 -0.11 13.63 -22.09
CA GLY A 68 -0.37 14.14 -20.74
C GLY A 68 0.43 13.35 -19.70
N ASP A 69 -0.19 13.03 -18.58
CA ASP A 69 0.47 12.31 -17.48
C ASP A 69 0.64 10.80 -17.74
N TYR A 70 0.00 10.27 -18.78
CA TYR A 70 0.18 8.90 -19.28
C TYR A 70 -0.31 8.77 -20.75
N VAL A 71 0.09 7.68 -21.42
CA VAL A 71 -0.27 7.34 -22.81
C VAL A 71 -0.78 5.91 -22.87
N GLY A 72 -1.70 5.61 -23.78
CA GLY A 72 -2.27 4.27 -23.96
C GLY A 72 -3.61 4.07 -23.26
N VAL A 73 -4.14 2.85 -23.33
CA VAL A 73 -5.45 2.50 -22.76
C VAL A 73 -5.30 2.17 -21.27
N HIS A 74 -5.59 3.16 -20.42
CA HIS A 74 -5.54 3.03 -18.97
C HIS A 74 -6.84 3.62 -18.38
N PRO A 75 -7.87 2.80 -18.11
CA PRO A 75 -9.19 3.29 -17.67
C PRO A 75 -9.10 4.11 -16.38
N MET A 76 -8.25 3.66 -15.44
CA MET A 76 -8.00 4.32 -14.17
C MET A 76 -6.80 5.27 -14.20
N GLY A 77 -6.30 5.60 -15.40
CA GLY A 77 -5.12 6.43 -15.65
C GLY A 77 -5.15 7.75 -14.89
N LEU A 78 -6.28 8.45 -14.94
CA LEU A 78 -6.47 9.73 -14.24
C LEU A 78 -6.30 9.64 -12.72
N PHE A 79 -6.51 8.47 -12.10
CA PHE A 79 -6.45 8.32 -10.64
C PHE A 79 -5.02 8.06 -10.16
N TRP A 80 -4.37 7.01 -10.69
CA TRP A 80 -3.01 6.65 -10.26
C TRP A 80 -1.93 7.61 -10.77
N SER A 81 -2.23 8.45 -11.76
CA SER A 81 -1.31 9.48 -12.27
C SER A 81 -1.46 10.84 -11.59
N LEU A 82 -2.31 10.96 -10.56
CA LEU A 82 -2.43 12.19 -9.77
C LEU A 82 -1.08 12.61 -9.19
N LYS A 83 -0.66 13.85 -9.45
CA LYS A 83 0.57 14.46 -8.92
C LYS A 83 0.24 15.58 -7.95
N PRO A 84 0.96 15.73 -6.84
CA PRO A 84 0.75 16.86 -5.95
C PRO A 84 1.18 18.16 -6.63
N GLU A 85 0.48 19.25 -6.38
CA GLU A 85 0.92 20.59 -6.78
C GLU A 85 2.19 21.01 -6.02
N ASN A 86 2.24 20.67 -4.73
CA ASN A 86 3.44 20.81 -3.92
C ASN A 86 4.28 19.54 -4.02
N ILE A 87 5.38 19.60 -4.77
CA ILE A 87 6.32 18.48 -4.98
C ILE A 87 6.73 17.87 -3.62
N LEU A 88 7.01 16.57 -3.59
CA LEU A 88 7.44 15.81 -2.40
C LEU A 88 6.32 15.62 -1.35
N THR A 89 5.06 15.76 -1.77
CA THR A 89 3.88 15.48 -0.95
C THR A 89 3.29 14.12 -1.28
N LYS A 90 3.16 13.26 -0.27
CA LYS A 90 2.41 11.99 -0.35
C LYS A 90 0.92 12.25 -0.11
N LEU A 91 0.05 11.62 -0.91
CA LEU A 91 -1.39 11.59 -0.63
C LEU A 91 -1.65 10.68 0.57
N LEU A 92 -2.34 11.20 1.59
CA LEU A 92 -2.66 10.47 2.80
C LEU A 92 -4.16 10.58 3.10
N LYS A 93 -4.76 9.47 3.50
CA LYS A 93 -6.10 9.42 4.07
C LYS A 93 -5.99 9.15 5.57
N ARG A 94 -6.45 10.08 6.41
CA ARG A 94 -6.47 9.93 7.88
C ARG A 94 -7.86 9.57 8.36
N ASP A 95 -8.89 10.24 7.86
CA ASP A 95 -10.28 9.94 8.20
C ASP A 95 -10.88 8.93 7.21
N VAL A 96 -10.68 7.65 7.48
CA VAL A 96 -11.15 6.55 6.61
C VAL A 96 -12.66 6.29 6.69
N MET A 97 -13.35 6.86 7.68
CA MET A 97 -14.76 6.55 8.00
C MET A 97 -15.74 7.60 7.52
N ASN A 98 -15.46 8.88 7.78
CA ASN A 98 -16.51 9.91 7.72
C ASN A 98 -16.48 10.71 6.42
N SER A 99 -15.43 10.57 5.60
CA SER A 99 -15.28 11.33 4.37
C SER A 99 -14.67 10.50 3.24
N PRO A 100 -15.19 10.57 2.01
CA PRO A 100 -14.49 10.07 0.84
C PRO A 100 -13.43 11.06 0.39
N PHE A 101 -12.54 10.63 -0.50
CA PHE A 101 -11.90 11.58 -1.40
C PHE A 101 -12.88 12.00 -2.50
N LEU A 102 -13.00 13.31 -2.72
CA LEU A 102 -13.77 13.89 -3.80
C LEU A 102 -12.87 14.11 -5.02
N VAL A 103 -13.01 13.26 -6.03
CA VAL A 103 -12.26 13.37 -7.28
C VAL A 103 -13.14 14.08 -8.30
N GLN A 104 -12.76 15.28 -8.71
CA GLN A 104 -13.45 15.98 -9.79
C GLN A 104 -12.83 15.62 -11.13
N ILE A 105 -13.63 15.13 -12.07
CA ILE A 105 -13.24 14.96 -13.47
C ILE A 105 -13.80 16.11 -14.28
N LYS A 106 -12.94 16.75 -15.06
CA LYS A 106 -13.24 17.96 -15.81
C LYS A 106 -12.85 17.75 -17.27
N LEU A 107 -13.73 18.15 -18.19
CA LEU A 107 -13.49 18.08 -19.63
C LEU A 107 -13.23 19.48 -20.20
N TYR A 108 -12.14 19.61 -20.96
CA TYR A 108 -11.72 20.83 -21.63
C TYR A 108 -11.51 20.61 -23.14
N ASP A 109 -11.49 21.70 -23.90
CA ASP A 109 -11.06 21.67 -25.30
C ASP A 109 -9.53 21.52 -25.41
N SER A 110 -9.03 20.85 -26.44
CA SER A 110 -7.58 20.65 -26.64
C SER A 110 -6.84 21.91 -27.06
N ASN A 111 -7.56 22.91 -27.58
CA ASN A 111 -6.97 24.17 -28.05
C ASN A 111 -6.51 25.08 -26.91
N LEU A 112 -6.68 24.65 -25.65
CA LEU A 112 -6.22 25.35 -24.46
C LEU A 112 -4.76 24.99 -24.16
N PRO A 113 -3.84 25.98 -24.12
CA PRO A 113 -2.53 25.76 -23.53
C PRO A 113 -2.69 25.26 -22.09
N LEU A 114 -1.92 24.24 -21.68
CA LEU A 114 -2.01 23.61 -20.35
C LEU A 114 -1.98 24.64 -19.20
N ILE A 115 -1.22 25.74 -19.38
CA ILE A 115 -1.11 26.85 -18.42
C ILE A 115 -2.44 27.58 -18.13
N HIS A 116 -3.42 27.48 -19.04
CA HIS A 116 -4.72 28.16 -18.91
C HIS A 116 -5.84 27.23 -18.48
N ILE A 117 -5.60 25.91 -18.35
CA ILE A 117 -6.63 24.96 -17.89
C ILE A 117 -7.08 25.30 -16.46
N SER A 118 -6.17 25.77 -15.60
CA SER A 118 -6.49 26.17 -14.23
C SER A 118 -7.40 27.40 -14.13
N THR A 119 -7.42 28.26 -15.15
CA THR A 119 -8.19 29.52 -15.19
C THR A 119 -9.42 29.45 -16.10
N THR A 120 -9.57 28.38 -16.87
CA THR A 120 -10.68 28.20 -17.82
C THR A 120 -11.80 27.39 -17.18
N ALA A 121 -13.05 27.77 -17.42
CA ALA A 121 -14.19 26.96 -16.99
C ALA A 121 -14.26 25.66 -17.82
N PRO A 122 -14.45 24.48 -17.19
CA PRO A 122 -14.59 23.23 -17.93
C PRO A 122 -15.90 23.22 -18.74
N LYS A 123 -15.93 22.47 -19.85
CA LYS A 123 -17.16 22.26 -20.64
C LYS A 123 -18.22 21.50 -19.84
N VAL A 124 -17.77 20.52 -19.07
CA VAL A 124 -18.57 19.72 -18.14
C VAL A 124 -17.65 19.18 -17.06
N SER A 125 -18.18 18.99 -15.85
CA SER A 125 -17.47 18.31 -14.77
C SER A 125 -18.40 17.39 -14.00
N LEU A 126 -17.83 16.36 -13.39
CA LEU A 126 -18.50 15.50 -12.42
C LEU A 126 -17.58 15.29 -11.21
N THR A 127 -18.17 14.93 -10.08
CA THR A 127 -17.44 14.60 -8.86
C THR A 127 -17.72 13.14 -8.51
N LEU A 128 -16.66 12.35 -8.33
CA LEU A 128 -16.74 11.01 -7.78
C LEU A 128 -16.39 11.02 -6.30
N GLU A 129 -17.03 10.12 -5.56
CA GLU A 129 -16.68 9.80 -4.18
C GLU A 129 -15.87 8.51 -4.15
N ARG A 130 -14.69 8.57 -3.51
CA ARG A 130 -13.78 7.45 -3.37
C ARG A 130 -13.56 7.13 -1.89
N TRP A 131 -14.21 6.08 -1.43
CA TRP A 131 -14.28 5.70 -0.02
C TRP A 131 -13.14 4.74 0.37
N TYR A 132 -12.68 4.81 1.62
CA TYR A 132 -11.74 3.81 2.17
C TYR A 132 -12.45 2.68 2.93
N THR A 133 -13.75 2.82 3.13
CA THR A 133 -14.55 1.92 3.95
C THR A 133 -15.89 1.63 3.28
N ALA A 134 -16.27 0.35 3.23
CA ALA A 134 -17.56 -0.08 2.72
C ALA A 134 -18.68 0.22 3.73
N PRO A 135 -19.92 0.49 3.26
CA PRO A 135 -21.07 0.70 4.13
C PRO A 135 -21.23 -0.41 5.19
N GLY A 136 -21.47 -0.01 6.44
CA GLY A 136 -21.70 -0.93 7.56
C GLY A 136 -20.43 -1.52 8.21
N THR A 137 -19.24 -1.23 7.68
CA THR A 137 -17.97 -1.55 8.36
C THR A 137 -17.90 -0.78 9.69
N LYS A 138 -17.49 -1.46 10.76
CA LYS A 138 -17.33 -0.83 12.07
C LYS A 138 -15.86 -0.51 12.32
N ARG A 139 -15.58 0.72 12.76
CA ARG A 139 -14.28 1.15 13.29
C ARG A 139 -14.34 1.15 14.81
N ILE A 140 -13.46 0.40 15.45
CA ILE A 140 -13.37 0.29 16.91
C ILE A 140 -11.95 0.66 17.31
N GLU A 141 -11.81 1.74 18.05
CA GLU A 141 -10.53 2.13 18.62
C GLU A 141 -10.12 1.14 19.72
N VAL A 142 -8.86 0.70 19.71
CA VAL A 142 -8.35 -0.33 20.61
C VAL A 142 -7.34 0.30 21.57
N ARG A 143 -7.71 0.27 22.86
CA ARG A 143 -6.88 0.63 24.01
C ARG A 143 -6.97 -0.47 25.06
N GLU A 144 -6.48 -1.66 24.73
CA GLU A 144 -6.48 -2.81 25.65
C GLU A 144 -5.04 -3.18 26.02
N GLY A 145 -4.73 -3.16 27.31
CA GLY A 145 -3.36 -3.35 27.79
C GLY A 145 -2.42 -2.32 27.15
N HIS A 146 -1.31 -2.79 26.58
CA HIS A 146 -0.35 -1.91 25.89
C HIS A 146 -0.76 -1.62 24.44
N ILE A 147 -1.67 -2.41 23.86
CA ILE A 147 -2.04 -2.32 22.45
C ILE A 147 -2.67 -0.97 22.14
N ARG A 148 -2.15 -0.30 21.10
CA ARG A 148 -2.77 0.88 20.48
C ARG A 148 -3.00 0.64 19.00
N GLY A 149 -4.24 0.82 18.57
CA GLY A 149 -4.60 0.61 17.19
C GLY A 149 -6.10 0.75 16.95
N THR A 150 -6.53 0.32 15.78
CA THR A 150 -7.94 0.36 15.37
C THR A 150 -8.34 -0.94 14.72
N LEU A 151 -9.38 -1.57 15.28
CA LEU A 151 -10.01 -2.76 14.73
C LEU A 151 -11.14 -2.37 13.78
N PHE A 152 -11.04 -2.82 12.54
CA PHE A 152 -12.09 -2.74 11.54
C PHE A 152 -12.81 -4.08 11.41
N LEU A 153 -14.14 -4.06 11.49
CA LEU A 153 -14.98 -5.24 11.34
C LEU A 153 -15.90 -5.09 10.13
N PRO A 154 -15.94 -6.09 9.23
CA PRO A 154 -16.92 -6.12 8.15
C PRO A 154 -18.37 -6.11 8.70
N PRO A 155 -19.35 -5.65 7.90
CA PRO A 155 -20.76 -5.80 8.26
C PRO A 155 -21.18 -7.27 8.34
N GLY A 156 -22.21 -7.55 9.15
CA GLY A 156 -22.77 -8.89 9.33
C GLY A 156 -22.31 -9.61 10.61
N GLU A 157 -22.78 -10.85 10.79
CA GLU A 157 -22.59 -11.63 12.01
C GLU A 157 -21.15 -12.15 12.17
N GLY A 158 -20.43 -12.34 11.05
CA GLY A 158 -19.13 -13.01 11.06
C GLY A 158 -19.25 -14.53 11.26
N ARG A 159 -18.21 -15.24 11.69
CA ARG A 159 -16.85 -14.76 12.00
C ARG A 159 -16.03 -14.50 10.73
N PHE A 160 -15.08 -13.57 10.82
CA PHE A 160 -14.22 -13.14 9.72
C PHE A 160 -12.76 -13.57 9.93
N PRO A 161 -12.00 -13.89 8.88
CA PRO A 161 -10.56 -14.10 8.98
C PRO A 161 -9.87 -12.86 9.58
N GLY A 162 -9.08 -13.07 10.63
CA GLY A 162 -8.38 -12.00 11.35
C GLY A 162 -7.05 -11.64 10.70
N VAL A 163 -6.79 -10.34 10.55
CA VAL A 163 -5.54 -9.82 9.96
C VAL A 163 -4.98 -8.70 10.85
N ILE A 164 -3.67 -8.70 11.08
CA ILE A 164 -2.96 -7.55 11.65
C ILE A 164 -2.27 -6.80 10.51
N ASP A 165 -2.48 -5.49 10.46
CA ASP A 165 -1.90 -4.58 9.48
C ASP A 165 -0.79 -3.74 10.11
N LEU A 166 0.42 -3.83 9.54
CA LEU A 166 1.62 -3.12 10.01
C LEU A 166 2.17 -2.21 8.91
N PHE A 167 2.19 -0.90 9.18
CA PHE A 167 2.82 0.06 8.28
C PHE A 167 4.33 0.21 8.54
N ALA A 168 4.97 1.12 7.81
CA ALA A 168 6.41 1.38 7.92
C ALA A 168 6.78 2.11 9.22
N GLY A 169 8.08 2.20 9.53
CA GLY A 169 8.63 2.78 10.77
C GLY A 169 8.59 4.30 10.86
N VAL A 170 7.61 4.96 10.23
CA VAL A 170 7.43 6.42 10.30
C VAL A 170 6.66 6.87 11.55
N GLY A 171 6.13 5.91 12.32
CA GLY A 171 5.33 6.18 13.51
C GLY A 171 3.88 6.53 13.22
N GLY A 172 3.07 6.63 14.27
CA GLY A 172 1.64 6.90 14.18
C GLY A 172 0.82 5.66 13.83
N LEU A 173 -0.46 5.91 13.49
CA LEU A 173 -1.42 4.89 13.07
C LEU A 173 -1.93 5.21 11.66
N ILE A 174 -1.81 4.24 10.74
CA ILE A 174 -2.32 4.33 9.38
C ILE A 174 -3.43 3.29 9.21
N GLU A 175 -4.64 3.77 8.91
CA GLU A 175 -5.86 2.94 8.89
C GLU A 175 -6.33 2.59 7.47
N SER A 176 -5.74 3.22 6.45
CA SER A 176 -6.22 3.14 5.06
C SER A 176 -6.23 1.72 4.49
N ARG A 177 -5.18 0.92 4.72
CA ARG A 177 -5.13 -0.46 4.22
C ARG A 177 -6.02 -1.40 5.03
N ALA A 178 -6.04 -1.24 6.36
CA ALA A 178 -6.88 -2.05 7.24
C ALA A 178 -8.38 -1.85 6.99
N SER A 179 -8.84 -0.61 6.82
CA SER A 179 -10.23 -0.30 6.47
C SER A 179 -10.66 -0.91 5.14
N LEU A 180 -9.77 -0.89 4.13
CA LEU A 180 -10.02 -1.55 2.85
C LEU A 180 -10.05 -3.08 2.99
N LEU A 181 -9.12 -3.69 3.72
CA LEU A 181 -9.19 -5.14 3.99
C LEU A 181 -10.51 -5.52 4.67
N ALA A 182 -10.99 -4.73 5.64
CA ALA A 182 -12.29 -4.97 6.26
C ALA A 182 -13.46 -4.85 5.29
N SER A 183 -13.39 -3.90 4.35
CA SER A 183 -14.34 -3.77 3.26
C SER A 183 -14.37 -5.01 2.34
N HIS A 184 -13.30 -5.81 2.34
CA HIS A 184 -13.17 -7.06 1.59
C HIS A 184 -13.36 -8.33 2.44
N GLY A 185 -13.92 -8.20 3.65
CA GLY A 185 -14.37 -9.33 4.48
C GLY A 185 -13.38 -9.85 5.52
N PHE A 186 -12.35 -9.07 5.87
CA PHE A 186 -11.38 -9.42 6.92
C PHE A 186 -11.65 -8.63 8.21
N ALA A 187 -11.54 -9.25 9.39
CA ALA A 187 -11.45 -8.48 10.62
C ALA A 187 -10.00 -7.97 10.74
N THR A 188 -9.76 -6.67 10.59
CA THR A 188 -8.40 -6.14 10.45
C THR A 188 -8.03 -5.16 11.55
N LEU A 189 -6.94 -5.45 12.26
CA LEU A 189 -6.35 -4.57 13.27
C LEU A 189 -5.22 -3.76 12.65
N ALA A 190 -5.44 -2.47 12.41
CA ALA A 190 -4.36 -1.53 12.17
C ALA A 190 -3.61 -1.33 13.49
N LEU A 191 -2.34 -1.73 13.54
CA LEU A 191 -1.56 -1.73 14.79
C LEU A 191 -0.46 -0.67 14.74
N ALA A 192 -0.54 0.32 15.63
CA ALA A 192 0.56 1.23 15.88
C ALA A 192 1.60 0.55 16.78
N TYR A 193 2.87 0.93 16.65
CA TYR A 193 3.95 0.37 17.48
C TYR A 193 5.04 1.40 17.86
N CYS A 194 4.93 2.64 17.37
CA CYS A 194 5.72 3.79 17.83
C CYS A 194 5.03 5.11 17.46
N ASP A 195 5.40 6.19 18.16
CA ASP A 195 4.97 7.58 17.91
C ASP A 195 3.45 7.73 17.75
N TYR A 196 2.69 7.04 18.60
CA TYR A 196 1.24 7.08 18.61
C TYR A 196 0.73 7.01 20.05
N GLU A 197 0.07 8.09 20.48
CA GLU A 197 -0.49 8.22 21.82
C GLU A 197 0.56 8.04 22.93
N ASP A 198 0.43 7.02 23.77
CA ASP A 198 1.35 6.69 24.86
C ASP A 198 2.46 5.70 24.43
N LEU A 199 2.53 5.31 23.15
CA LEU A 199 3.64 4.54 22.64
C LEU A 199 4.91 5.39 22.50
N PRO A 200 6.11 4.81 22.69
CA PRO A 200 7.36 5.55 22.53
C PRO A 200 7.52 6.14 21.13
N SER A 201 7.91 7.41 21.03
CA SER A 201 8.25 8.04 19.74
C SER A 201 9.48 7.38 19.08
N GLN A 202 10.48 7.01 19.87
CA GLN A 202 11.69 6.31 19.42
C GLN A 202 12.00 5.15 20.38
N PRO A 203 11.52 3.93 20.11
CA PRO A 203 11.77 2.80 21.00
C PRO A 203 13.23 2.34 20.92
N GLU A 204 13.84 2.05 22.08
CA GLU A 204 15.19 1.49 22.17
C GLU A 204 15.27 0.04 21.70
N LYS A 205 14.16 -0.70 21.86
CA LYS A 205 13.97 -2.07 21.38
C LYS A 205 12.57 -2.24 20.80
N THR A 206 12.42 -3.16 19.85
CA THR A 206 11.12 -3.65 19.41
C THR A 206 10.78 -4.90 20.21
N ASP A 207 9.79 -4.80 21.09
CA ASP A 207 9.38 -5.91 21.96
C ASP A 207 8.33 -6.78 21.26
N LEU A 208 8.66 -8.02 20.92
CA LEU A 208 7.74 -8.93 20.23
C LEU A 208 6.59 -9.41 21.12
N GLU A 209 6.69 -9.27 22.44
CA GLU A 209 5.58 -9.59 23.35
C GLU A 209 4.39 -8.62 23.17
N TYR A 210 4.65 -7.37 22.76
CA TYR A 210 3.60 -6.42 22.35
C TYR A 210 2.76 -6.95 21.17
N PHE A 211 3.42 -7.55 20.19
CA PHE A 211 2.77 -8.09 19.01
C PHE A 211 2.09 -9.44 19.31
N GLU A 212 2.64 -10.24 20.24
CA GLU A 212 1.96 -11.42 20.78
C GLU A 212 0.65 -11.04 21.50
N GLU A 213 0.65 -9.97 22.30
CA GLU A 213 -0.54 -9.41 22.94
C GLU A 213 -1.61 -9.06 21.88
N ALA A 214 -1.22 -8.37 20.81
CA ALA A 214 -2.12 -7.99 19.72
C ALA A 214 -2.73 -9.19 18.97
N VAL A 215 -1.93 -10.24 18.73
CA VAL A 215 -2.42 -11.50 18.15
C VAL A 215 -3.46 -12.16 19.06
N ASN A 216 -3.17 -12.24 20.36
CA ASN A 216 -4.08 -12.83 21.34
C ASN A 216 -5.35 -12.00 21.53
N PHE A 217 -5.26 -10.68 21.51
CA PHE A 217 -6.42 -9.78 21.49
C PHE A 217 -7.32 -10.06 20.29
N LEU A 218 -6.75 -10.09 19.08
CA LEU A 218 -7.53 -10.30 17.86
C LEU A 218 -8.20 -11.68 17.86
N LEU A 219 -7.50 -12.74 18.27
CA LEU A 219 -8.05 -14.10 18.33
C LEU A 219 -9.14 -14.29 19.38
N ARG A 220 -9.12 -13.52 20.48
CA ARG A 220 -10.19 -13.55 21.49
C ARG A 220 -11.48 -12.88 21.02
N HIS A 221 -11.40 -12.02 20.01
CA HIS A 221 -12.57 -11.25 19.58
C HIS A 221 -13.65 -12.17 18.97
N PRO A 222 -14.92 -12.09 19.41
CA PRO A 222 -15.96 -13.07 19.05
C PRO A 222 -16.30 -13.12 17.56
N LYS A 223 -15.98 -12.05 16.81
CA LYS A 223 -16.15 -11.95 15.35
C LYS A 223 -14.93 -12.41 14.54
N VAL A 224 -13.85 -12.87 15.17
CA VAL A 224 -12.66 -13.37 14.48
C VAL A 224 -12.69 -14.89 14.41
N LEU A 225 -12.43 -15.45 13.23
CA LEU A 225 -12.64 -16.87 12.93
C LEU A 225 -11.68 -17.79 13.70
N GLY A 226 -10.40 -17.45 13.74
CA GLY A 226 -9.34 -18.34 14.23
C GLY A 226 -9.15 -19.57 13.32
N PRO A 227 -8.25 -20.51 13.67
CA PRO A 227 -7.41 -20.54 14.89
C PRO A 227 -6.17 -19.63 14.80
N GLY A 228 -5.87 -19.09 13.63
CA GLY A 228 -4.73 -18.21 13.40
C GLY A 228 -5.11 -16.86 12.81
N VAL A 229 -4.10 -16.01 12.62
CA VAL A 229 -4.22 -14.69 12.01
C VAL A 229 -3.31 -14.56 10.80
N GLY A 230 -3.68 -13.63 9.91
CA GLY A 230 -2.81 -13.15 8.86
C GLY A 230 -2.07 -11.88 9.27
N ILE A 231 -0.97 -11.57 8.59
CA ILE A 231 -0.25 -10.31 8.71
C ILE A 231 -0.14 -9.70 7.31
N VAL A 232 -0.44 -8.41 7.18
CA VAL A 232 -0.08 -7.61 6.01
C VAL A 232 0.83 -6.48 6.46
N SER A 233 2.00 -6.40 5.85
CA SER A 233 3.06 -5.56 6.40
C SER A 233 3.98 -4.98 5.33
N ILE A 234 4.51 -3.78 5.57
CA ILE A 234 5.39 -3.07 4.63
C ILE A 234 6.64 -2.51 5.31
N SER A 235 7.80 -2.61 4.64
CA SER A 235 9.05 -1.97 5.10
C SER A 235 9.48 -2.46 6.49
N LYS A 236 9.72 -1.55 7.45
CA LYS A 236 9.97 -1.92 8.87
C LYS A 236 8.85 -2.77 9.47
N GLY A 237 7.60 -2.54 9.08
CA GLY A 237 6.48 -3.41 9.48
C GLY A 237 6.63 -4.83 8.94
N ALA A 238 7.19 -5.01 7.74
CA ALA A 238 7.45 -6.33 7.17
C ALA A 238 8.59 -7.07 7.88
N GLU A 239 9.62 -6.36 8.34
CA GLU A 239 10.62 -6.94 9.25
C GLU A 239 9.96 -7.47 10.54
N ILE A 240 9.09 -6.68 11.17
CA ILE A 240 8.37 -7.09 12.38
C ILE A 240 7.42 -8.25 12.08
N GLY A 241 6.67 -8.18 10.98
CA GLY A 241 5.74 -9.23 10.54
C GLY A 241 6.43 -10.56 10.26
N LEU A 242 7.65 -10.53 9.73
CA LEU A 242 8.49 -11.71 9.58
C LEU A 242 8.87 -12.30 10.93
N SER A 243 9.32 -11.49 11.88
CA SER A 243 9.65 -11.96 13.23
C SER A 243 8.44 -12.51 13.98
N MET A 244 7.27 -11.89 13.82
CA MET A 244 6.00 -12.44 14.33
C MET A 244 5.74 -13.83 13.75
N ALA A 245 5.95 -14.04 12.45
CA ALA A 245 5.77 -15.35 11.81
C ALA A 245 6.76 -16.42 12.30
N ILE A 246 7.97 -16.01 12.68
CA ILE A 246 9.01 -16.89 13.23
C ILE A 246 8.68 -17.32 14.67
N HIS A 247 8.19 -16.39 15.49
CA HIS A 247 8.06 -16.58 16.93
C HIS A 247 6.65 -16.95 17.40
N LEU A 248 5.61 -16.57 16.66
CA LEU A 248 4.21 -16.72 17.06
C LEU A 248 3.53 -17.81 16.21
N LYS A 249 3.21 -18.95 16.83
CA LYS A 249 2.62 -20.12 16.14
C LYS A 249 1.23 -19.86 15.54
N GLN A 250 0.55 -18.83 16.02
CA GLN A 250 -0.78 -18.42 15.58
C GLN A 250 -0.75 -17.65 14.25
N VAL A 251 0.42 -17.21 13.78
CA VAL A 251 0.57 -16.53 12.49
C VAL A 251 0.60 -17.57 11.38
N THR A 252 -0.44 -17.57 10.55
CA THR A 252 -0.68 -18.61 9.53
C THR A 252 -0.41 -18.15 8.10
N ALA A 253 -0.48 -16.85 7.85
CA ALA A 253 -0.27 -16.24 6.55
C ALA A 253 0.39 -14.86 6.70
N THR A 254 1.55 -14.65 6.08
CA THR A 254 2.33 -13.42 6.23
C THR A 254 2.63 -12.82 4.87
N VAL A 255 2.09 -11.62 4.63
CA VAL A 255 2.38 -10.80 3.45
C VAL A 255 3.46 -9.79 3.81
N LEU A 256 4.59 -9.86 3.10
CA LEU A 256 5.79 -9.04 3.30
C LEU A 256 6.01 -8.16 2.07
N ILE A 257 5.67 -6.87 2.20
CA ILE A 257 5.82 -5.87 1.13
C ILE A 257 7.13 -5.11 1.35
N ASN A 258 8.10 -5.23 0.44
CA ASN A 258 9.37 -4.50 0.48
C ASN A 258 10.08 -4.58 1.85
N GLY A 259 10.12 -5.78 2.45
CA GLY A 259 10.71 -6.04 3.76
C GLY A 259 12.06 -6.79 3.68
N PRO A 260 13.00 -6.52 4.61
CA PRO A 260 14.22 -7.31 4.75
C PRO A 260 13.97 -8.61 5.52
N ASN A 261 14.92 -9.55 5.45
CA ASN A 261 14.95 -10.77 6.27
C ASN A 261 15.93 -10.70 7.45
N PHE A 262 16.22 -9.48 7.93
CA PHE A 262 17.11 -9.19 9.06
C PHE A 262 16.60 -7.96 9.81
N VAL A 263 17.06 -7.78 11.04
CA VAL A 263 16.66 -6.63 11.86
C VAL A 263 17.38 -5.37 11.42
N THR A 264 16.66 -4.27 11.26
CA THR A 264 17.23 -2.95 10.90
C THR A 264 17.19 -1.99 12.09
N ARG A 265 18.30 -1.27 12.35
CA ARG A 265 18.45 -0.14 13.31
C ARG A 265 18.13 -0.43 14.79
N ILE A 266 16.94 -0.92 15.10
CA ILE A 266 16.41 -1.13 16.45
C ILE A 266 16.38 -2.64 16.71
N PRO A 267 17.07 -3.15 17.76
CA PRO A 267 17.08 -4.56 18.08
C PRO A 267 15.67 -5.07 18.40
N GLN A 268 15.41 -6.33 18.08
CA GLN A 268 14.17 -7.00 18.45
C GLN A 268 14.40 -7.93 19.65
N VAL A 269 13.45 -7.95 20.58
CA VAL A 269 13.52 -8.78 21.79
C VAL A 269 12.28 -9.65 21.89
N TYR A 270 12.47 -10.94 22.17
CA TYR A 270 11.38 -11.87 22.48
C TYR A 270 11.81 -12.86 23.56
N ARG A 271 11.16 -12.80 24.73
CA ARG A 271 11.40 -13.72 25.87
C ARG A 271 12.89 -13.86 26.21
N GLY A 272 13.59 -12.72 26.24
CA GLY A 272 15.02 -12.62 26.52
C GLY A 272 15.96 -12.92 25.35
N GLN A 273 15.46 -13.41 24.21
CA GLN A 273 16.27 -13.55 22.99
C GLN A 273 16.36 -12.21 22.28
N ILE A 274 17.57 -11.82 21.87
CA ILE A 274 17.83 -10.55 21.19
C ILE A 274 18.29 -10.83 19.76
N SER A 275 17.54 -10.30 18.79
CA SER A 275 17.98 -10.23 17.39
C SER A 275 18.60 -8.86 17.16
N GLN A 276 19.92 -8.85 17.00
CA GLN A 276 20.69 -7.62 16.80
C GLN A 276 20.43 -7.05 15.40
N PRO A 277 20.39 -5.72 15.25
CA PRO A 277 20.29 -5.12 13.94
C PRO A 277 21.55 -5.43 13.13
N LEU A 278 21.36 -5.70 11.85
CA LEU A 278 22.47 -5.77 10.91
C LEU A 278 23.19 -4.40 10.89
N PRO A 279 24.54 -4.38 10.97
CA PRO A 279 25.31 -3.17 10.75
C PRO A 279 24.93 -2.54 9.41
N PHE A 280 24.73 -1.23 9.41
CA PHE A 280 24.51 -0.47 8.19
C PHE A 280 25.70 0.44 7.99
N SER A 281 26.00 0.77 6.73
CA SER A 281 27.12 1.61 6.35
C SER A 281 26.60 2.98 5.90
N PRO A 282 26.58 4.01 6.78
CA PRO A 282 26.06 5.33 6.45
C PRO A 282 26.74 5.97 5.24
N GLN A 283 27.99 5.58 4.96
CA GLN A 283 28.78 6.04 3.82
C GLN A 283 28.22 5.58 2.47
N LEU A 284 27.37 4.55 2.46
CA LEU A 284 26.69 4.05 1.26
C LEU A 284 25.37 4.79 0.97
N LEU A 285 25.00 5.77 1.79
CA LEU A 285 23.90 6.67 1.50
C LEU A 285 24.20 7.44 0.21
N SER A 286 23.40 7.24 -0.83
CA SER A 286 23.50 8.01 -2.06
C SER A 286 22.49 9.17 -2.05
N ILE A 287 22.89 10.27 -2.68
CA ILE A 287 22.01 11.41 -2.98
C ILE A 287 21.98 11.53 -4.50
N ASN A 288 20.80 11.45 -5.09
CA ASN A 288 20.68 11.55 -6.54
C ASN A 288 20.78 13.01 -7.02
N ALA A 289 20.77 13.21 -8.35
CA ALA A 289 20.91 14.52 -8.97
C ALA A 289 19.83 15.55 -8.55
N LEU A 290 18.71 15.10 -7.98
CA LEU A 290 17.62 15.94 -7.47
C LEU A 290 17.74 16.26 -5.97
N GLY A 291 18.82 15.83 -5.31
CA GLY A 291 19.02 16.02 -3.88
C GLY A 291 18.22 15.07 -3.00
N LEU A 292 17.69 13.98 -3.57
CA LEU A 292 16.91 12.99 -2.83
C LEU A 292 17.80 11.86 -2.31
N ALA A 293 17.63 11.51 -1.04
CA ALA A 293 18.34 10.44 -0.37
C ALA A 293 17.83 9.06 -0.80
N GLU A 294 18.75 8.15 -1.07
CA GLU A 294 18.51 6.76 -1.47
C GLU A 294 19.23 5.82 -0.50
N PHE A 295 18.48 4.92 0.13
CA PHE A 295 18.95 4.04 1.19
C PHE A 295 19.16 2.60 0.71
N GLN A 296 18.90 2.30 -0.56
CA GLN A 296 18.94 0.94 -1.11
C GLN A 296 20.28 0.21 -0.89
N HIS A 297 21.38 0.97 -0.77
CA HIS A 297 22.74 0.44 -0.59
C HIS A 297 23.19 0.37 0.88
N ASN A 298 22.42 0.89 1.83
CA ASN A 298 22.86 1.00 3.23
C ASN A 298 23.16 -0.34 3.92
N PHE A 299 22.60 -1.43 3.40
CA PHE A 299 22.71 -2.78 3.96
C PHE A 299 23.30 -3.77 2.95
N GLU A 300 24.11 -3.33 1.98
CA GLU A 300 24.72 -4.25 1.00
C GLU A 300 25.52 -5.39 1.64
N GLU A 301 26.10 -5.12 2.81
CA GLU A 301 26.84 -6.07 3.65
C GLU A 301 25.97 -7.23 4.17
N ALA A 302 24.63 -7.11 4.16
CA ALA A 302 23.70 -8.20 4.52
C ALA A 302 23.93 -9.49 3.70
N ARG A 303 24.55 -9.34 2.52
CA ARG A 303 24.79 -10.41 1.55
C ARG A 303 26.13 -11.11 1.77
N ASN A 304 26.96 -10.62 2.68
CA ASN A 304 28.23 -11.25 3.01
C ASN A 304 27.96 -12.48 3.90
N GLU A 305 28.59 -13.61 3.60
CA GLU A 305 28.45 -14.86 4.38
C GLU A 305 28.80 -14.65 5.87
N ALA A 306 29.74 -13.73 6.15
CA ALA A 306 30.11 -13.34 7.52
C ALA A 306 28.93 -12.77 8.34
N ASN A 307 27.88 -12.29 7.68
CA ASN A 307 26.71 -11.68 8.29
C ASN A 307 25.48 -12.61 8.30
N GLU A 308 25.61 -13.89 7.95
CA GLU A 308 24.50 -14.86 8.03
C GLU A 308 23.87 -14.94 9.42
N ASN A 309 24.65 -14.71 10.48
CA ASN A 309 24.17 -14.71 11.87
C ASN A 309 23.19 -13.57 12.20
N PHE A 310 23.11 -12.51 11.37
CA PHE A 310 22.15 -11.42 11.53
C PHE A 310 20.82 -11.68 10.80
N LEU A 311 20.78 -12.71 9.94
CA LEU A 311 19.56 -13.09 9.24
C LEU A 311 18.58 -13.71 10.24
N LEU A 312 17.31 -13.32 10.11
CA LEU A 312 16.25 -13.92 10.89
C LEU A 312 16.08 -15.38 10.44
N PRO A 313 15.87 -16.34 11.38
CA PRO A 313 15.74 -17.76 11.07
C PRO A 313 14.35 -18.07 10.49
N ILE A 314 14.10 -17.58 9.27
CA ILE A 314 12.80 -17.61 8.59
C ILE A 314 12.28 -19.04 8.42
N GLU A 315 13.16 -20.04 8.36
CA GLU A 315 12.80 -21.45 8.29
C GLU A 315 12.05 -21.96 9.53
N LYS A 316 12.15 -21.28 10.68
CA LYS A 316 11.40 -21.64 11.89
C LYS A 316 9.91 -21.32 11.78
N ALA A 317 9.53 -20.40 10.91
CA ALA A 317 8.13 -20.07 10.69
C ALA A 317 7.33 -21.26 10.11
N GLN A 318 6.10 -21.42 10.59
CA GLN A 318 5.19 -22.48 10.17
C GLN A 318 4.13 -21.99 9.17
N GLY A 319 3.78 -20.70 9.23
CA GLY A 319 2.82 -20.07 8.33
C GLY A 319 3.32 -19.92 6.89
N HIS A 320 2.45 -19.49 5.99
CA HIS A 320 2.78 -19.26 4.58
C HIS A 320 3.30 -17.84 4.37
N PHE A 321 4.14 -17.64 3.35
CA PHE A 321 4.65 -16.32 2.98
C PHE A 321 4.20 -15.87 1.60
N LEU A 322 3.83 -14.60 1.48
CA LEU A 322 3.74 -13.90 0.21
C LEU A 322 4.70 -12.71 0.25
N PHE A 323 5.80 -12.82 -0.49
CA PHE A 323 6.73 -11.73 -0.71
C PHE A 323 6.26 -10.88 -1.89
N ILE A 324 6.19 -9.57 -1.69
CA ILE A 324 5.87 -8.59 -2.72
C ILE A 324 7.00 -7.58 -2.76
N VAL A 325 7.67 -7.45 -3.91
CA VAL A 325 8.80 -6.56 -4.06
C VAL A 325 8.67 -5.64 -5.27
N GLY A 326 8.96 -4.36 -5.07
CA GLY A 326 9.26 -3.41 -6.14
C GLY A 326 10.73 -3.51 -6.51
N GLU A 327 11.03 -3.73 -7.79
CA GLU A 327 12.44 -3.85 -8.22
C GLU A 327 13.17 -2.51 -8.29
N ASP A 328 12.43 -1.40 -8.32
CA ASP A 328 12.97 -0.04 -8.27
C ASP A 328 12.84 0.57 -6.86
N ASP A 329 12.81 -0.26 -5.82
CA ASP A 329 12.83 0.20 -4.43
C ASP A 329 14.15 0.90 -4.10
N LYS A 330 14.06 2.22 -3.84
CA LYS A 330 15.21 3.07 -3.50
C LYS A 330 15.46 3.22 -2.00
N ASN A 331 14.58 2.65 -1.17
CA ASN A 331 14.73 2.67 0.28
C ASN A 331 15.41 1.39 0.80
N LEU A 332 15.13 0.24 0.19
CA LEU A 332 15.79 -1.04 0.48
C LEU A 332 16.02 -1.80 -0.83
N ASN A 333 17.07 -2.62 -0.88
CA ASN A 333 17.21 -3.60 -1.96
C ASN A 333 16.26 -4.80 -1.76
N SER A 334 14.96 -4.54 -1.77
CA SER A 334 13.89 -5.49 -1.47
C SER A 334 13.95 -6.73 -2.36
N LYS A 335 14.29 -6.56 -3.65
CA LYS A 335 14.51 -7.68 -4.59
C LYS A 335 15.62 -8.61 -4.11
N ALA A 336 16.76 -8.06 -3.68
CA ALA A 336 17.87 -8.88 -3.19
C ALA A 336 17.52 -9.61 -1.89
N TYR A 337 16.86 -8.93 -0.95
CA TYR A 337 16.51 -9.52 0.35
C TYR A 337 15.42 -10.59 0.23
N ALA A 338 14.41 -10.39 -0.63
CA ALA A 338 13.44 -11.45 -0.91
C ALA A 338 14.09 -12.67 -1.59
N LYS A 339 15.07 -12.47 -2.49
CA LYS A 339 15.84 -13.57 -3.07
C LYS A 339 16.66 -14.31 -1.99
N GLN A 340 17.30 -13.59 -1.08
CA GLN A 340 18.05 -14.18 0.04
C GLN A 340 17.12 -15.00 0.96
N ALA A 341 15.97 -14.44 1.35
CA ALA A 341 14.98 -15.10 2.20
C ALA A 341 14.41 -16.37 1.57
N THR A 342 14.06 -16.32 0.29
CA THR A 342 13.48 -17.47 -0.44
C THR A 342 14.51 -18.58 -0.68
N GLU A 343 15.77 -18.23 -0.87
CA GLU A 343 16.87 -19.20 -0.93
C GLU A 343 17.13 -19.84 0.44
N GLN A 344 17.12 -19.07 1.53
CA GLN A 344 17.22 -19.61 2.89
C GLN A 344 16.08 -20.59 3.19
N LEU A 345 14.84 -20.25 2.82
CA LEU A 345 13.70 -21.17 2.91
C LEU A 345 13.93 -22.46 2.11
N ARG A 346 14.35 -22.33 0.84
CA ARG A 346 14.60 -23.48 -0.05
C ARG A 346 15.66 -24.43 0.51
N ARG A 347 16.80 -23.90 0.98
CA ARG A 347 17.90 -24.69 1.58
C ARG A 347 17.47 -25.46 2.82
N ASN A 348 16.50 -24.93 3.56
CA ASN A 348 15.91 -25.57 4.73
C ASN A 348 14.64 -26.39 4.41
N GLY A 349 14.41 -26.75 3.14
CA GLY A 349 13.32 -27.63 2.72
C GLY A 349 11.91 -27.01 2.77
N LYS A 350 11.80 -25.68 2.85
CA LYS A 350 10.53 -24.96 2.92
C LYS A 350 10.06 -24.52 1.53
N ASN A 351 8.78 -24.77 1.24
CA ASN A 351 8.11 -24.43 -0.03
C ASN A 351 6.80 -23.64 0.17
N ASN A 352 6.49 -23.24 1.39
CA ASN A 352 5.31 -22.50 1.83
C ASN A 352 5.43 -21.00 1.55
N TRP A 353 5.91 -20.62 0.36
CA TRP A 353 6.10 -19.21 -0.01
C TRP A 353 5.79 -18.93 -1.48
N THR A 354 5.50 -17.67 -1.79
CA THR A 354 5.34 -17.14 -3.15
C THR A 354 6.04 -15.79 -3.24
N LEU A 355 6.71 -15.49 -4.35
CA LEU A 355 7.37 -14.22 -4.61
C LEU A 355 6.73 -13.54 -5.82
N LEU A 356 6.24 -12.32 -5.63
CA LEU A 356 5.80 -11.41 -6.66
C LEU A 356 6.81 -10.27 -6.78
N SER A 357 7.49 -10.19 -7.92
CA SER A 357 8.50 -9.17 -8.22
C SER A 357 8.00 -8.27 -9.34
N TYR A 358 8.01 -6.96 -9.12
CA TYR A 358 7.43 -5.98 -10.03
C TYR A 358 8.50 -5.02 -10.57
N PRO A 359 8.97 -5.22 -11.82
CA PRO A 359 9.87 -4.29 -12.49
C PRO A 359 9.27 -2.87 -12.53
N GLY A 360 10.08 -1.86 -12.23
CA GLY A 360 9.65 -0.46 -12.23
C GLY A 360 8.72 -0.07 -11.08
N ALA A 361 8.38 -0.95 -10.14
CA ALA A 361 7.65 -0.57 -8.93
C ALA A 361 8.62 -0.17 -7.81
N GLY A 362 8.22 0.79 -6.98
CA GLY A 362 9.04 1.40 -5.92
C GLY A 362 8.71 0.85 -4.52
N HIS A 363 9.17 1.57 -3.49
CA HIS A 363 9.04 1.16 -2.10
C HIS A 363 7.59 1.18 -1.58
N LEU A 364 6.82 2.22 -1.93
CA LEU A 364 5.50 2.50 -1.36
C LEU A 364 4.37 1.85 -2.16
N LEU A 365 4.28 0.52 -2.13
CA LEU A 365 3.16 -0.22 -2.72
C LEU A 365 1.92 -0.10 -1.83
N GLU A 366 1.04 0.83 -2.18
CA GLU A 366 -0.22 1.10 -1.50
C GLU A 366 -1.41 0.36 -2.15
N ALA A 367 -2.63 0.58 -1.68
CA ALA A 367 -3.85 0.08 -2.33
C ALA A 367 -3.99 0.59 -3.79
N PRO A 368 -4.70 -0.15 -4.66
CA PRO A 368 -4.92 0.22 -6.06
C PRO A 368 -5.36 1.65 -6.27
N TYR A 369 -4.95 2.22 -7.40
CA TYR A 369 -5.30 3.59 -7.83
C TYR A 369 -4.78 4.73 -6.94
N SER A 370 -4.05 4.42 -5.87
CA SER A 370 -3.27 5.43 -5.15
C SER A 370 -2.20 6.00 -6.08
N PRO A 371 -1.97 7.32 -6.06
CA PRO A 371 -0.94 7.92 -6.89
C PRO A 371 0.46 7.52 -6.44
N LEU A 372 1.36 7.35 -7.41
CA LEU A 372 2.78 7.14 -7.14
C LEU A 372 3.36 8.32 -6.34
N CYS A 373 3.87 8.02 -5.15
CA CYS A 373 4.71 8.93 -4.38
C CYS A 373 6.18 8.52 -4.57
N CYS A 374 6.81 8.96 -5.66
CA CYS A 374 8.20 8.62 -5.94
C CYS A 374 9.18 9.25 -4.95
N ALA A 375 8.82 10.36 -4.31
CA ALA A 375 9.65 11.01 -3.30
C ALA A 375 8.80 11.77 -2.29
N SER A 376 9.25 11.82 -1.03
CA SER A 376 8.60 12.63 0.00
C SER A 376 9.57 13.08 1.09
N LYS A 377 9.20 14.14 1.80
CA LYS A 377 9.88 14.51 3.05
C LYS A 377 9.49 13.54 4.18
N ILE A 378 10.47 13.05 4.92
CA ILE A 378 10.23 12.44 6.24
C ILE A 378 10.58 13.45 7.31
N SER A 379 9.58 13.93 8.03
CA SER A 379 9.75 14.97 9.06
C SER A 379 10.72 14.56 10.16
N SER A 380 10.70 13.31 10.62
CA SER A 380 11.59 12.83 11.68
C SER A 380 13.07 12.82 11.29
N LEU A 381 13.38 12.62 10.01
CA LEU A 381 14.76 12.58 9.50
C LEU A 381 15.21 13.91 8.91
N HIS A 382 14.30 14.88 8.72
CA HIS A 382 14.59 16.13 8.00
C HIS A 382 15.20 15.91 6.60
N LEU A 383 14.93 14.76 5.98
CA LEU A 383 15.45 14.35 4.68
C LEU A 383 14.31 14.20 3.66
N PHE A 384 14.66 14.45 2.39
CA PHE A 384 13.82 14.11 1.25
C PHE A 384 14.26 12.75 0.74
N ILE A 385 13.36 11.78 0.77
CA ILE A 385 13.66 10.39 0.42
C ILE A 385 13.15 10.10 -0.97
N HIS A 386 13.96 9.41 -1.75
CA HIS A 386 13.56 8.77 -2.99
C HIS A 386 13.02 7.37 -2.68
N TRP A 387 11.79 7.10 -3.06
CA TRP A 387 11.11 5.81 -2.90
C TRP A 387 11.19 4.94 -4.17
N GLY A 388 11.53 5.55 -5.30
CA GLY A 388 11.54 4.93 -6.62
C GLY A 388 10.14 4.68 -7.19
N GLY A 389 10.13 3.98 -8.31
CA GLY A 389 8.94 3.62 -9.05
C GLY A 389 8.70 4.47 -10.30
N GLU A 390 8.20 3.82 -11.33
CA GLU A 390 7.70 4.40 -12.58
C GLU A 390 6.16 4.38 -12.56
N VAL A 391 5.51 5.43 -13.07
CA VAL A 391 4.08 5.66 -12.84
C VAL A 391 3.21 4.47 -13.30
N ILE A 392 3.38 3.98 -14.54
CA ILE A 392 2.57 2.88 -15.08
C ILE A 392 2.93 1.52 -14.43
N PRO A 393 4.20 1.08 -14.40
CA PRO A 393 4.56 -0.19 -13.77
C PRO A 393 4.15 -0.26 -12.29
N HIS A 394 4.32 0.85 -11.55
CA HIS A 394 3.92 0.92 -10.15
C HIS A 394 2.41 0.78 -9.96
N ALA A 395 1.60 1.48 -10.77
CA ALA A 395 0.14 1.36 -10.72
C ALA A 395 -0.33 -0.08 -10.99
N ILE A 396 0.24 -0.74 -12.01
CA ILE A 396 -0.04 -2.16 -12.32
C ILE A 396 0.34 -3.06 -11.15
N ALA A 397 1.50 -2.81 -10.52
CA ALA A 397 1.97 -3.57 -9.37
C ALA A 397 1.00 -3.46 -8.18
N GLN A 398 0.47 -2.26 -7.88
CA GLN A 398 -0.52 -2.06 -6.82
C GLN A 398 -1.82 -2.80 -7.11
N GLU A 399 -2.33 -2.73 -8.35
CA GLU A 399 -3.54 -3.45 -8.76
C GLU A 399 -3.40 -4.97 -8.64
N HIS A 400 -2.30 -5.52 -9.17
CA HIS A 400 -2.07 -6.96 -9.16
C HIS A 400 -1.76 -7.48 -7.74
N SER A 401 -0.86 -6.80 -7.01
CA SER A 401 -0.48 -7.21 -5.66
C SER A 401 -1.67 -7.19 -4.70
N TRP A 402 -2.55 -6.20 -4.78
CA TRP A 402 -3.75 -6.15 -3.94
C TRP A 402 -4.70 -7.32 -4.16
N LYS A 403 -4.88 -7.74 -5.43
CA LYS A 403 -5.66 -8.95 -5.76
C LYS A 403 -5.01 -10.19 -5.16
N GLU A 404 -3.70 -10.34 -5.30
CA GLU A 404 -2.97 -11.49 -4.76
C GLU A 404 -2.91 -11.51 -3.23
N ILE A 405 -2.82 -10.35 -2.56
CA ILE A 405 -2.92 -10.24 -1.09
C ILE A 405 -4.25 -10.80 -0.61
N LYS A 406 -5.37 -10.32 -1.17
CA LYS A 406 -6.72 -10.78 -0.76
C LYS A 406 -6.91 -12.27 -1.02
N LYS A 407 -6.43 -12.76 -2.17
CA LYS A 407 -6.48 -14.18 -2.55
C LYS A 407 -5.64 -15.05 -1.62
N PHE A 408 -4.41 -14.62 -1.30
CA PHE A 408 -3.49 -15.31 -0.40
C PHE A 408 -4.07 -15.41 1.02
N LEU A 409 -4.57 -14.30 1.57
CA LEU A 409 -5.19 -14.29 2.89
C LEU A 409 -6.43 -15.20 2.93
N ARG A 410 -7.32 -15.15 1.94
CA ARG A 410 -8.48 -16.06 1.88
C ARG A 410 -8.05 -17.52 1.82
N LYS A 411 -7.05 -17.85 1.00
CA LYS A 411 -6.54 -19.21 0.84
C LYS A 411 -6.01 -19.80 2.15
N HIS A 412 -5.36 -18.98 2.99
CA HIS A 412 -4.63 -19.47 4.17
C HIS A 412 -5.32 -19.18 5.51
N LEU A 413 -6.33 -18.33 5.54
CA LEU A 413 -7.09 -18.00 6.76
C LEU A 413 -8.51 -18.57 6.78
N LEU A 414 -9.08 -18.92 5.62
CA LEU A 414 -10.36 -19.61 5.58
C LEU A 414 -10.14 -21.13 5.71
N PRO A 415 -11.05 -21.85 6.39
CA PRO A 415 -11.01 -23.29 6.43
C PRO A 415 -11.03 -23.85 5.01
N VAL A 416 -10.21 -24.87 4.75
CA VAL A 416 -10.39 -25.70 3.56
C VAL A 416 -11.73 -26.41 3.75
N VAL A 417 -12.75 -26.04 2.96
CA VAL A 417 -13.97 -26.83 2.87
C VAL A 417 -13.59 -28.13 2.16
N THR A 418 -13.16 -29.13 2.92
CA THR A 418 -13.20 -30.51 2.46
C THR A 418 -14.67 -30.86 2.32
N SER A 419 -15.19 -30.78 1.09
CA SER A 419 -16.44 -31.41 0.71
C SER A 419 -16.28 -32.92 0.91
N GLN A 420 -16.54 -33.40 2.13
CA GLN A 420 -16.85 -34.80 2.37
C GLN A 420 -18.29 -34.99 1.91
N LEU A 421 -18.43 -35.48 0.68
CA LEU A 421 -19.62 -36.21 0.22
C LEU A 421 -19.51 -37.65 0.69
#